data_AF-A0A061RHK6-F1
#
_entry.id   AF-A0A061RHK6-F1
#
_cell.length_a   1.000
_cell.length_b   1.000
_cell.length_c   1.000
_cell.angle_alpha   90.00
_cell.angle_beta   90.00
_cell.angle_gamma   90.00
#
_symmetry.space_group_name_H-M   'P 1'
#
loop_
_entity.id
_entity.type
_entity.pdbx_description
1 polymer ?
#
loop_
_entity_poly.entity_id
_entity_poly.type
_entity_poly.pdbx_seq_one_letter_code
_entity_poly.pdbx_strand_id
1 'polypeptide(L)'
;AFVGAIGSEWVVHKEPWEHPDPKDPKTAWIESKRSKLGVVHHRRCAMEAIKRLGGKYNLTVVPNMSKLDYKDFLELLRDTKIFVSPLGIGEFSGKDYEAILSGAIVVKPLASAIRSYPNIYDGQFMLEVDANFSSLEDTVMPFLSSTEHLTTEGQWMVERGQAFLRKYSTMDKFATVVDEALQKLLNPNKEPSDL
;
A
#
# COMPACT_ATOMS: atom_id res chain seq x y z
N ALA A 1 7.42 5.77 -30.57
CA ALA A 1 7.05 7.16 -30.92
C ALA A 1 7.51 8.08 -29.80
N PHE A 2 7.99 9.28 -30.14
CA PHE A 2 8.57 10.25 -29.22
C PHE A 2 7.50 10.94 -28.36
N VAL A 3 7.83 11.06 -27.07
CA VAL A 3 7.58 12.09 -26.03
C VAL A 3 6.23 12.83 -25.98
N GLY A 4 5.63 12.81 -24.78
CA GLY A 4 4.81 13.89 -24.24
C GLY A 4 5.19 14.16 -22.78
N ALA A 5 5.54 15.41 -22.46
CA ALA A 5 5.68 15.91 -21.09
C ALA A 5 4.50 16.85 -20.82
N ILE A 6 3.92 16.79 -19.62
CA ILE A 6 3.10 17.86 -19.07
C ILE A 6 3.43 17.96 -17.57
N GLY A 7 3.87 19.13 -17.14
CA GLY A 7 4.11 19.44 -15.74
C GLY A 7 2.81 19.34 -14.94
N SER A 8 2.94 19.22 -13.62
CA SER A 8 1.87 19.64 -12.73
C SER A 8 2.46 20.19 -11.45
N GLU A 9 2.05 21.42 -11.18
CA GLU A 9 2.19 22.13 -9.93
C GLU A 9 1.79 21.24 -8.76
N TRP A 10 2.47 21.41 -7.63
CA TRP A 10 1.94 20.92 -6.37
C TRP A 10 0.68 21.73 -6.06
N VAL A 11 -0.49 21.13 -6.27
CA VAL A 11 -1.73 21.65 -5.67
C VAL A 11 -1.63 21.41 -4.18
N VAL A 12 -1.06 22.38 -3.46
CA VAL A 12 -1.25 22.50 -2.02
C VAL A 12 -2.71 22.91 -1.85
N HIS A 13 -3.57 21.93 -1.53
CA HIS A 13 -4.90 22.23 -1.02
C HIS A 13 -4.74 23.14 0.20
N LYS A 14 -5.08 24.43 0.02
CA LYS A 14 -5.15 25.45 1.07
C LYS A 14 -6.42 25.33 1.92
N GLU A 15 -7.27 24.35 1.61
CA GLU A 15 -8.42 24.06 2.44
C GLU A 15 -7.93 23.44 3.75
N PRO A 16 -8.38 23.95 4.91
CA PRO A 16 -8.16 23.27 6.18
C PRO A 16 -8.59 21.83 5.99
N TRP A 17 -7.83 20.87 6.53
CA TRP A 17 -8.26 19.49 6.55
C TRP A 17 -9.63 19.41 7.24
N GLU A 18 -10.67 19.31 6.44
CA GLU A 18 -12.01 19.02 6.93
C GLU A 18 -11.94 17.57 7.43
N HIS A 19 -12.11 17.40 8.74
CA HIS A 19 -12.36 16.08 9.31
C HIS A 19 -13.43 15.42 8.44
N PRO A 20 -13.11 14.28 7.79
CA PRO A 20 -14.07 13.69 6.87
C PRO A 20 -15.31 13.28 7.68
N ASP A 21 -16.50 13.56 7.12
CA ASP A 21 -17.78 13.49 7.84
C ASP A 21 -17.90 12.15 8.60
N PRO A 22 -18.04 12.14 9.93
CA PRO A 22 -18.19 10.90 10.70
C PRO A 22 -19.45 10.09 10.31
N LYS A 23 -20.36 10.65 9.50
CA LYS A 23 -21.52 9.96 8.91
C LYS A 23 -21.26 9.37 7.52
N ASP A 24 -20.13 9.66 6.87
CA ASP A 24 -19.74 8.93 5.66
C ASP A 24 -19.43 7.47 6.05
N PRO A 25 -20.07 6.47 5.41
CA PRO A 25 -19.80 5.07 5.67
C PRO A 25 -18.30 4.75 5.64
N LYS A 26 -17.52 5.37 4.75
CA LYS A 26 -16.07 5.12 4.62
C LYS A 26 -15.29 5.53 5.88
N THR A 27 -15.70 6.60 6.56
CA THR A 27 -15.07 7.16 7.77
C THR A 27 -15.59 6.59 9.07
N ALA A 28 -16.89 6.31 9.16
CA ALA A 28 -17.49 5.62 10.31
C ALA A 28 -16.82 4.25 10.56
N TRP A 29 -16.36 3.59 9.47
CA TRP A 29 -15.56 2.37 9.55
C TRP A 29 -14.13 2.61 10.08
N ILE A 30 -13.49 3.75 9.80
CA ILE A 30 -12.12 4.07 10.26
C ILE A 30 -12.10 4.33 11.77
N GLU A 31 -13.05 5.10 12.30
CA GLU A 31 -13.09 5.48 13.73
C GLU A 31 -13.39 4.29 14.65
N SER A 32 -14.23 3.34 14.24
CA SER A 32 -14.52 2.12 15.01
C SER A 32 -13.31 1.16 15.13
N LYS A 33 -12.29 1.29 14.26
CA LYS A 33 -11.12 0.37 14.16
C LYS A 33 -9.98 0.66 15.14
N ARG A 34 -9.96 1.81 15.81
CA ARG A 34 -8.90 2.13 16.79
C ARG A 34 -9.03 1.35 18.10
N SER A 35 -10.03 0.48 18.22
CA SER A 35 -10.16 -0.50 19.30
C SER A 35 -9.45 -1.83 18.94
N LYS A 36 -8.87 -2.52 19.95
CA LYS A 36 -8.26 -3.85 19.75
C LYS A 36 -9.22 -4.85 19.09
N LEU A 37 -10.51 -4.75 19.41
CA LEU A 37 -11.57 -5.60 18.82
C LEU A 37 -11.77 -5.31 17.33
N GLY A 38 -11.68 -4.05 16.90
CA GLY A 38 -11.78 -3.65 15.50
C GLY A 38 -10.66 -4.22 14.62
N VAL A 39 -9.41 -4.17 15.10
CA VAL A 39 -8.25 -4.74 14.38
C VAL A 39 -8.37 -6.27 14.23
N VAL A 40 -8.74 -6.96 15.32
CA VAL A 40 -8.96 -8.43 15.28
C VAL A 40 -10.08 -8.79 14.30
N HIS A 41 -11.19 -8.06 14.33
CA HIS A 41 -12.30 -8.27 13.41
C HIS A 41 -11.87 -8.05 11.95
N HIS A 42 -11.11 -6.98 11.66
CA HIS A 42 -10.69 -6.69 10.29
C HIS A 42 -9.72 -7.73 9.74
N ARG A 43 -8.78 -8.22 10.56
CA ARG A 43 -7.93 -9.36 10.20
C ARG A 43 -8.76 -10.60 9.89
N ARG A 44 -9.80 -10.88 10.69
CA ARG A 44 -10.71 -12.01 10.41
C ARG A 44 -11.40 -11.85 9.05
N CYS A 45 -11.91 -10.66 8.71
CA CYS A 45 -12.51 -10.40 7.40
C CYS A 45 -11.53 -10.66 6.25
N ALA A 46 -10.28 -10.17 6.36
CA ALA A 46 -9.24 -10.45 5.37
C ALA A 46 -9.01 -11.96 5.20
N MET A 47 -8.87 -12.68 6.33
CA MET A 47 -8.63 -14.12 6.34
C MET A 47 -9.76 -14.91 5.72
N GLU A 48 -11.01 -14.54 5.98
CA GLU A 48 -12.19 -15.15 5.37
C GLU A 48 -12.24 -14.89 3.85
N ALA A 49 -11.91 -13.67 3.42
CA ALA A 49 -11.87 -13.32 2.01
C ALA A 49 -10.78 -14.10 1.26
N ILE A 50 -9.57 -14.21 1.82
CA ILE A 50 -8.47 -14.94 1.20
C ILE A 50 -8.77 -16.46 1.17
N LYS A 51 -9.32 -17.03 2.24
CA LYS A 51 -9.71 -18.45 2.28
C LYS A 51 -10.77 -18.79 1.23
N ARG A 52 -11.77 -17.91 1.07
CA ARG A 52 -12.81 -18.06 0.04
C ARG A 52 -12.19 -18.05 -1.36
N LEU A 53 -11.30 -17.10 -1.64
CA LEU A 53 -10.61 -17.01 -2.91
C LEU A 53 -9.75 -18.25 -3.19
N GLY A 54 -8.99 -18.70 -2.18
CA GLY A 54 -8.17 -19.90 -2.25
C GLY A 54 -8.97 -21.16 -2.58
N GLY A 55 -10.11 -21.35 -1.91
CA GLY A 55 -11.00 -22.49 -2.18
C GLY A 55 -11.64 -22.44 -3.57
N LYS A 56 -11.95 -21.24 -4.08
CA LYS A 56 -12.60 -21.06 -5.39
C LYS A 56 -11.66 -21.29 -6.57
N TYR A 57 -10.40 -20.86 -6.44
CA TYR A 57 -9.42 -20.85 -7.54
C TYR A 57 -8.23 -21.79 -7.32
N ASN A 58 -8.29 -22.67 -6.31
CA ASN A 58 -7.21 -23.59 -5.93
C ASN A 58 -5.87 -22.86 -5.69
N LEU A 59 -5.92 -21.69 -5.04
CA LEU A 59 -4.72 -20.92 -4.71
C LEU A 59 -4.13 -21.40 -3.39
N THR A 60 -2.81 -21.43 -3.32
CA THR A 60 -2.10 -21.62 -2.05
C THR A 60 -2.28 -20.39 -1.19
N VAL A 61 -3.01 -20.55 -0.08
CA VAL A 61 -3.20 -19.51 0.92
C VAL A 61 -2.30 -19.83 2.11
N VAL A 62 -1.53 -18.85 2.56
CA VAL A 62 -0.70 -18.97 3.77
C VAL A 62 -1.29 -18.09 4.88
N PRO A 63 -2.27 -18.61 5.64
CA PRO A 63 -2.90 -17.89 6.73
C PRO A 63 -2.01 -17.96 7.97
N ASN A 64 -0.94 -17.16 8.05
CA ASN A 64 -0.03 -17.30 9.20
C ASN A 64 -0.52 -16.48 10.42
N MET A 65 -0.94 -17.20 11.46
CA MET A 65 -1.32 -16.66 12.78
C MET A 65 -0.21 -16.81 13.83
N SER A 66 0.90 -17.48 13.47
CA SER A 66 2.04 -17.69 14.35
C SER A 66 3.14 -16.67 14.10
N LYS A 67 4.00 -16.47 15.10
CA LYS A 67 5.11 -15.53 15.01
C LYS A 67 6.19 -16.14 14.11
N LEU A 68 6.20 -15.75 12.84
CA LEU A 68 7.33 -16.00 11.94
C LEU A 68 8.54 -15.21 12.40
N ASP A 69 9.73 -15.79 12.30
CA ASP A 69 10.92 -14.97 12.33
C ASP A 69 11.00 -14.09 11.07
N TYR A 70 11.85 -13.07 11.13
CA TYR A 70 11.90 -12.08 10.06
C TYR A 70 12.44 -12.65 8.75
N LYS A 71 13.35 -13.62 8.82
CA LYS A 71 13.96 -14.23 7.64
C LYS A 71 12.95 -15.10 6.90
N ASP A 72 12.24 -15.96 7.63
CA ASP A 72 11.18 -16.81 7.10
C ASP A 72 10.04 -15.97 6.52
N PHE A 73 9.72 -14.84 7.14
CA PHE A 73 8.75 -13.89 6.60
C PHE A 73 9.19 -13.32 5.24
N LEU A 74 10.45 -12.93 5.09
CA LEU A 74 10.97 -12.43 3.81
C LEU A 74 11.04 -13.52 2.74
N GLU A 75 11.41 -14.75 3.11
CA GLU A 75 11.39 -15.90 2.19
C GLU A 75 9.95 -16.18 1.71
N LEU A 76 8.98 -16.20 2.62
CA LEU A 76 7.57 -16.32 2.28
C LEU A 76 7.09 -15.20 1.35
N LEU A 77 7.52 -13.96 1.59
CA LEU A 77 7.15 -12.83 0.72
C LEU A 77 7.70 -12.97 -0.71
N ARG A 78 8.90 -13.53 -0.88
CA ARG A 78 9.50 -13.75 -2.21
C ARG A 78 8.71 -14.77 -3.04
N ASP A 79 8.07 -15.73 -2.38
CA ASP A 79 7.23 -16.73 -3.04
C ASP A 79 5.76 -16.27 -3.19
N THR A 80 5.42 -15.11 -2.61
CA THR A 80 4.07 -14.53 -2.59
C THR A 80 3.82 -13.61 -3.78
N LYS A 81 2.69 -13.84 -4.47
CA LYS A 81 2.26 -13.03 -5.63
C LYS A 81 1.38 -11.86 -5.19
N ILE A 82 0.43 -12.15 -4.30
CA ILE A 82 -0.52 -11.19 -3.74
C ILE A 82 -0.37 -11.17 -2.22
N PHE A 83 -0.08 -9.99 -1.66
CA PHE A 83 -0.01 -9.76 -0.22
C PHE A 83 -1.19 -8.90 0.24
N VAL A 84 -2.12 -9.50 0.98
CA VAL A 84 -3.30 -8.79 1.51
C VAL A 84 -2.97 -8.15 2.86
N SER A 85 -3.00 -6.82 2.92
CA SER A 85 -2.64 -6.00 4.08
C SER A 85 -3.89 -5.43 4.77
N PRO A 86 -4.41 -6.06 5.84
CA PRO A 86 -5.46 -5.47 6.64
C PRO A 86 -4.97 -4.26 7.44
N LEU A 87 -5.91 -3.41 7.85
CA LEU A 87 -5.62 -2.24 8.69
C LEU A 87 -5.18 -2.71 10.08
N GLY A 88 -4.15 -2.05 10.60
CA GLY A 88 -3.62 -2.29 11.93
C GLY A 88 -4.12 -1.28 12.95
N ILE A 89 -3.38 -1.14 14.05
CA ILE A 89 -3.55 -0.04 15.01
C ILE A 89 -3.15 1.30 14.37
N GLY A 90 -2.22 1.26 13.41
CA GLY A 90 -1.94 2.34 12.47
C GLY A 90 -2.49 2.02 11.08
N GLU A 91 -2.67 3.07 10.29
CA GLU A 91 -3.14 2.99 8.89
C GLU A 91 -2.02 2.49 7.96
N PHE A 92 -0.79 2.93 8.23
CA PHE A 92 0.46 2.52 7.58
C PHE A 92 1.00 1.19 8.11
N SER A 93 1.70 0.42 7.25
CA SER A 93 2.41 -0.80 7.65
C SER A 93 3.75 -0.92 6.91
N GLY A 94 4.85 -1.07 7.66
CA GLY A 94 6.16 -1.36 7.08
C GLY A 94 6.20 -2.64 6.24
N LYS A 95 5.31 -3.61 6.53
CA LYS A 95 5.17 -4.84 5.74
C LYS A 95 4.70 -4.59 4.31
N ASP A 96 4.01 -3.47 4.06
CA ASP A 96 3.57 -3.10 2.72
C ASP A 96 4.80 -2.79 1.84
N TYR A 97 5.81 -2.13 2.42
CA TYR A 97 7.09 -1.84 1.75
C TYR A 97 7.91 -3.11 1.52
N GLU A 98 7.98 -3.98 2.53
CA GLU A 98 8.68 -5.27 2.44
C GLU A 98 8.07 -6.19 1.39
N ALA A 99 6.75 -6.22 1.29
CA ALA A 99 6.03 -6.99 0.27
C ALA A 99 6.30 -6.46 -1.14
N ILE A 100 6.22 -5.15 -1.36
CA ILE A 100 6.54 -4.55 -2.67
C ILE A 100 7.99 -4.85 -3.06
N LEU A 101 8.94 -4.64 -2.14
CA LEU A 101 10.36 -4.92 -2.39
C LEU A 101 10.63 -6.40 -2.68
N SER A 102 9.86 -7.29 -2.08
CA SER A 102 9.97 -8.74 -2.29
C SER A 102 9.32 -9.22 -3.59
N GLY A 103 8.58 -8.35 -4.29
CA GLY A 103 7.95 -8.66 -5.57
C GLY A 103 6.48 -9.06 -5.49
N ALA A 104 5.84 -8.87 -4.35
CA ALA A 104 4.41 -9.11 -4.19
C ALA A 104 3.59 -7.86 -4.55
N ILE A 105 2.44 -8.06 -5.20
CA ILE A 105 1.43 -7.03 -5.34
C ILE A 105 0.72 -6.88 -3.99
N VAL A 106 0.75 -5.67 -3.43
CA VAL A 106 0.04 -5.37 -2.18
C VAL A 106 -1.42 -5.05 -2.46
N VAL A 107 -2.32 -5.60 -1.65
CA VAL A 107 -3.75 -5.30 -1.67
C VAL A 107 -4.13 -4.73 -0.33
N LYS A 108 -4.63 -3.49 -0.29
CA LYS A 108 -4.91 -2.78 0.96
C LYS A 108 -6.19 -1.96 0.87
N PRO A 109 -7.09 -2.06 1.86
CA PRO A 109 -8.25 -1.19 1.88
C PRO A 109 -7.88 0.23 2.29
N LEU A 110 -8.57 1.21 1.71
CA LEU A 110 -8.42 2.64 2.03
C LEU A 110 -6.98 3.15 1.78
N ALA A 111 -6.26 2.56 0.83
CA ALA A 111 -4.88 2.95 0.50
C ALA A 111 -4.82 4.43 0.12
N SER A 112 -5.72 4.89 -0.76
CA SER A 112 -5.79 6.30 -1.18
C SER A 112 -5.99 7.32 -0.05
N ALA A 113 -6.47 6.90 1.12
CA ALA A 113 -6.61 7.76 2.30
C ALA A 113 -5.30 7.92 3.10
N ILE A 114 -4.28 7.09 2.82
CA ILE A 114 -3.03 7.05 3.59
C ILE A 114 -2.01 7.99 2.96
N ARG A 115 -1.43 8.86 3.81
CA ARG A 115 -0.28 9.69 3.45
C ARG A 115 0.98 9.09 4.07
N SER A 116 2.00 8.89 3.25
CA SER A 116 3.27 8.32 3.69
C SER A 116 4.45 8.86 2.89
N TYR A 117 5.66 8.54 3.33
CA TYR A 117 6.89 8.85 2.60
C TYR A 117 7.86 7.66 2.62
N PRO A 118 8.37 7.20 1.46
CA PRO A 118 7.87 7.51 0.13
C PRO A 118 6.44 6.99 -0.02
N ASN A 119 5.59 7.70 -0.76
CA ASN A 119 4.17 7.36 -0.81
C ASN A 119 3.91 6.17 -1.74
N ILE A 120 3.73 4.98 -1.17
CA ILE A 120 3.37 3.77 -1.94
C ILE A 120 1.85 3.60 -2.11
N TYR A 121 1.04 4.39 -1.39
CA TYR A 121 -0.41 4.22 -1.33
C TYR A 121 -1.20 5.02 -2.38
N ASP A 122 -0.51 5.63 -3.36
CA ASP A 122 -1.09 6.48 -4.40
C ASP A 122 -1.79 5.70 -5.54
N GLY A 123 -2.06 4.41 -5.33
CA GLY A 123 -2.71 3.51 -6.30
C GLY A 123 -1.82 3.06 -7.47
N GLN A 124 -0.60 3.57 -7.61
CA GLN A 124 0.29 3.19 -8.71
C GLN A 124 1.07 1.89 -8.44
N PHE A 125 1.24 1.54 -7.16
CA PHE A 125 2.12 0.46 -6.72
C PHE A 125 1.40 -0.65 -5.95
N MET A 126 0.09 -0.50 -5.74
CA MET A 126 -0.73 -1.45 -5.00
C MET A 126 -2.19 -1.36 -5.42
N LEU A 127 -2.98 -2.34 -5.01
CA LEU A 127 -4.39 -2.45 -5.31
C LEU A 127 -5.23 -2.05 -4.10
N GLU A 128 -6.25 -1.23 -4.33
CA GLU A 128 -7.22 -0.85 -3.31
C GLU A 128 -8.47 -1.73 -3.36
N VAL A 129 -8.99 -2.09 -2.19
CA VAL A 129 -10.20 -2.91 -2.02
C VAL A 129 -11.16 -2.28 -1.02
N ASP A 130 -12.41 -2.74 -1.02
CA ASP A 130 -13.39 -2.35 0.00
C ASP A 130 -12.88 -2.65 1.42
N ALA A 131 -13.31 -1.84 2.39
CA ALA A 131 -12.89 -1.96 3.78
C ALA A 131 -13.21 -3.32 4.43
N ASN A 132 -14.16 -4.08 3.87
CA ASN A 132 -14.56 -5.43 4.29
C ASN A 132 -14.03 -6.54 3.36
N PHE A 133 -13.22 -6.20 2.34
CA PHE A 133 -12.69 -7.10 1.31
C PHE A 133 -13.75 -7.74 0.38
N SER A 134 -14.91 -7.12 0.18
CA SER A 134 -15.91 -7.63 -0.78
C SER A 134 -15.40 -7.61 -2.22
N SER A 135 -14.70 -6.55 -2.63
CA SER A 135 -14.13 -6.43 -3.97
C SER A 135 -12.84 -7.23 -4.19
N LEU A 136 -12.33 -7.98 -3.19
CA LEU A 136 -11.00 -8.61 -3.26
C LEU A 136 -10.82 -9.48 -4.50
N GLU A 137 -11.83 -10.29 -4.83
CA GLU A 137 -11.78 -11.19 -5.98
C GLU A 137 -11.64 -10.41 -7.30
N ASP A 138 -12.57 -9.51 -7.58
CA ASP A 138 -12.59 -8.71 -8.81
C ASP A 138 -11.32 -7.85 -8.95
N THR A 139 -10.74 -7.41 -7.83
CA THR A 139 -9.52 -6.62 -7.80
C THR A 139 -8.27 -7.44 -8.13
N VAL A 140 -8.12 -8.67 -7.61
CA VAL A 140 -6.86 -9.44 -7.74
C VAL A 140 -6.83 -10.37 -8.93
N MET A 141 -7.98 -10.93 -9.35
CA MET A 141 -8.02 -11.92 -10.42
C MET A 141 -7.49 -11.41 -11.77
N PRO A 142 -7.65 -10.13 -12.17
CA PRO A 142 -7.04 -9.60 -13.39
C PRO A 142 -5.51 -9.61 -13.41
N PHE A 143 -4.87 -9.78 -12.24
CA PHE A 143 -3.42 -9.80 -12.10
C PHE A 143 -2.84 -11.22 -12.03
N LEU A 144 -3.69 -12.24 -11.98
CA LEU A 144 -3.32 -13.65 -11.94
C LEU A 144 -3.65 -14.29 -13.28
N SER A 145 -2.63 -14.65 -14.08
CA SER A 145 -2.84 -15.38 -15.34
C SER A 145 -3.02 -16.88 -15.11
N SER A 146 -2.47 -17.40 -14.02
CA SER A 146 -2.67 -18.74 -13.50
C SER A 146 -2.34 -18.77 -11.99
N THR A 147 -2.40 -19.94 -11.38
CA THR A 147 -1.88 -20.17 -10.02
C THR A 147 -0.38 -19.90 -9.90
N GLU A 148 0.35 -19.95 -11.01
CA GLU A 148 1.82 -19.88 -11.05
C GLU A 148 2.36 -18.54 -11.53
N HIS A 149 1.57 -17.80 -12.32
CA HIS A 149 2.05 -16.61 -13.03
C HIS A 149 1.15 -15.38 -12.84
N LEU A 150 1.80 -14.21 -12.76
CA LEU A 150 1.13 -12.93 -12.91
C LEU A 150 0.76 -12.70 -14.38
N THR A 151 -0.20 -11.82 -14.63
CA THR A 151 -0.37 -11.22 -15.96
C THR A 151 0.77 -10.24 -16.27
N THR A 152 0.84 -9.78 -17.52
CA THR A 152 1.77 -8.71 -17.91
C THR A 152 1.56 -7.47 -17.05
N GLU A 153 0.31 -7.09 -16.82
CA GLU A 153 -0.05 -5.96 -15.96
C GLU A 153 0.44 -6.15 -14.51
N GLY A 154 0.31 -7.37 -13.97
CA GLY A 154 0.82 -7.69 -12.63
C GLY A 154 2.34 -7.58 -12.54
N GLN A 155 3.04 -8.11 -13.54
CA GLN A 155 4.50 -8.03 -13.59
C GLN A 155 4.96 -6.56 -13.69
N TRP A 156 4.30 -5.74 -14.49
CA TRP A 156 4.60 -4.32 -14.62
C TRP A 156 4.40 -3.55 -13.31
N MET A 157 3.34 -3.86 -12.56
CA MET A 157 3.09 -3.25 -11.26
C MET A 157 4.21 -3.58 -10.25
N VAL A 158 4.63 -4.84 -10.21
CA VAL A 158 5.73 -5.30 -9.35
C VAL A 158 7.03 -4.55 -9.68
N GLU A 159 7.42 -4.54 -10.95
CA GLU A 159 8.66 -3.89 -11.40
C GLU A 159 8.66 -2.39 -11.09
N ARG A 160 7.52 -1.71 -11.34
CA ARG A 160 7.35 -0.29 -11.05
C ARG A 160 7.48 -0.01 -9.54
N GLY A 161 6.83 -0.80 -8.70
CA GLY A 161 6.87 -0.66 -7.24
C GLY A 161 8.28 -0.87 -6.68
N GLN A 162 8.96 -1.94 -7.11
CA GLN A 162 10.34 -2.20 -6.74
C GLN A 162 11.28 -1.09 -7.21
N ALA A 163 11.17 -0.66 -8.47
CA ALA A 163 11.99 0.42 -9.01
C ALA A 163 11.76 1.74 -8.25
N PHE A 164 10.51 2.05 -7.87
CA PHE A 164 10.18 3.21 -7.06
C PHE A 164 10.85 3.16 -5.68
N LEU A 165 10.70 2.06 -4.94
CA LEU A 165 11.27 1.94 -3.60
C LEU A 165 12.80 1.86 -3.60
N ARG A 166 13.41 1.26 -4.62
CA ARG A 166 14.88 1.23 -4.76
C ARG A 166 15.51 2.62 -4.83
N LYS A 167 14.78 3.64 -5.31
CA LYS A 167 15.26 5.04 -5.29
C LYS A 167 15.56 5.53 -3.87
N TYR A 168 14.89 4.96 -2.86
CA TYR A 168 15.01 5.31 -1.45
C TYR A 168 15.84 4.30 -0.64
N SER A 169 16.57 3.40 -1.32
CA SER A 169 17.32 2.32 -0.66
C SER A 169 18.66 2.75 -0.05
N THR A 170 19.06 4.01 -0.24
CA THR A 170 20.33 4.54 0.30
C THR A 170 20.07 5.55 1.42
N MET A 171 20.96 5.56 2.41
CA MET A 171 20.92 6.53 3.51
C MET A 171 21.11 7.96 3.01
N ASP A 172 21.94 8.16 1.98
CA ASP A 172 22.14 9.48 1.37
C ASP A 172 20.83 10.05 0.82
N LYS A 173 20.04 9.23 0.11
CA LYS A 173 18.77 9.70 -0.43
C LYS A 173 17.77 10.02 0.68
N PHE A 174 17.75 9.23 1.75
CA PHE A 174 16.95 9.53 2.93
C PHE A 174 17.35 10.87 3.56
N ALA A 175 18.65 11.09 3.78
CA ALA A 175 19.17 12.34 4.35
C ALA A 175 18.78 13.56 3.50
N THR A 176 19.03 13.51 2.19
CA THR A 176 18.66 14.59 1.25
C THR A 176 17.18 14.94 1.34
N VAL A 177 16.31 13.93 1.36
CA VAL A 177 14.86 14.13 1.43
C VAL A 177 14.44 14.79 2.74
N VAL A 178 14.98 14.31 3.86
CA VAL A 178 14.66 14.87 5.17
C VAL A 178 15.12 16.31 5.25
N ASP A 179 16.32 16.61 4.74
CA ASP A 179 16.85 17.97 4.67
C ASP A 179 15.95 18.88 3.82
N GLU A 180 15.54 18.46 2.62
CA GLU A 180 14.60 19.20 1.77
C GLU A 180 13.27 19.48 2.47
N ALA A 181 12.71 18.49 3.18
CA ALA A 181 11.47 18.63 3.91
C ALA A 181 11.61 19.60 5.10
N LEU A 182 12.70 19.50 5.86
CA LEU A 182 13.00 20.39 6.97
C LEU A 182 13.24 21.82 6.49
N GLN A 183 13.97 22.01 5.40
CA GLN A 183 14.24 23.33 4.84
C GLN A 183 12.95 24.04 4.40
N LYS A 184 12.01 23.32 3.77
CA LYS A 184 10.69 23.87 3.43
C LYS A 184 9.88 24.26 4.67
N LEU A 185 9.96 23.46 5.72
CA LEU A 185 9.21 23.69 6.96
C LEU A 185 9.79 24.88 7.74
N LEU A 186 11.12 25.05 7.73
CA LEU A 186 11.82 26.15 8.38
C LEU A 186 11.79 27.45 7.56
N ASN A 187 11.75 27.36 6.22
CA ASN A 187 11.78 28.51 5.32
C ASN A 187 10.62 28.44 4.29
N PRO A 188 9.36 28.58 4.73
CA PRO A 188 8.18 28.37 3.87
C PRO A 188 8.04 29.38 2.71
N ASN A 189 8.79 30.48 2.73
CA ASN A 189 8.77 31.54 1.71
C ASN A 189 9.98 31.51 0.75
N LYS A 190 10.89 30.54 0.86
CA LYS A 190 12.00 30.38 -0.09
C LYS A 190 11.52 29.63 -1.33
N GLU A 191 11.70 30.21 -2.51
CA GLU A 191 11.37 29.57 -3.78
C GLU A 191 12.32 28.38 -4.05
N PRO A 192 11.88 27.33 -4.76
CA PRO A 192 12.71 26.15 -5.05
C PRO A 192 14.02 26.44 -5.81
N SER A 193 14.15 27.63 -6.42
CA SER A 193 15.37 28.09 -7.10
C SER A 193 16.48 28.53 -6.14
N ASP A 194 16.17 28.71 -4.85
CA ASP A 194 17.07 29.27 -3.83
C ASP A 194 17.63 28.19 -2.88
N LEU A 195 17.47 26.91 -3.25
CA LEU A 195 17.97 25.70 -2.59
C LEU A 195 18.88 24.93 -3.55
#